data_AF-A0A952K710-F1
#
_entry.id   AF-A0A952K710-F1
#
_cell.length_a   1.000
_cell.length_b   1.000
_cell.length_c   1.000
_cell.angle_alpha   90.00
_cell.angle_beta   90.00
_cell.angle_gamma   90.00
#
_symmetry.space_group_name_H-M   'P 1'
#
loop_
_entity.id
_entity.type
_entity.pdbx_description
1 polymer ?
#
loop_
_entity_poly.entity_id
_entity_poly.type
_entity_poly.pdbx_seq_one_letter_code
_entity_poly.pdbx_strand_id
1 'polypeptide(L)'
;FVEAAAAAMQIEKLRVIATGLDPVTAEREQWDDGNNTLALAPGVVVAYERNTETNARLADAGIEVLPIEASELGTGRGGPRCMSCPAARDPL
;
A
#
# COMPACT_ATOMS: atom_id res chain seq x y z
N PHE A 1 7.65 -9.44 -14.67
CA PHE A 1 7.58 -8.05 -14.16
C PHE A 1 8.43 -7.87 -12.90
N VAL A 2 8.12 -8.58 -11.80
CA VAL A 2 8.81 -8.41 -10.50
C VAL A 2 10.34 -8.54 -10.59
N GLU A 3 10.84 -9.53 -11.32
CA GLU A 3 12.29 -9.72 -11.52
C GLU A 3 12.95 -8.56 -12.26
N ALA A 4 12.32 -8.08 -13.33
CA ALA A 4 12.81 -6.93 -14.11
C ALA A 4 12.81 -5.64 -13.28
N ALA A 5 11.80 -5.44 -12.42
CA ALA A 5 11.73 -4.29 -11.53
C ALA A 5 12.83 -4.35 -10.44
N ALA A 6 13.07 -5.52 -9.84
CA ALA A 6 14.15 -5.72 -8.89
C ALA A 6 15.53 -5.42 -9.51
N ALA A 7 15.77 -5.93 -10.72
CA ALA A 7 16.99 -5.67 -11.48
C ALA A 7 17.19 -4.17 -11.78
N ALA A 8 16.14 -3.47 -12.21
CA ALA A 8 16.18 -2.03 -12.48
C ALA A 8 16.46 -1.19 -11.23
N MET A 9 16.01 -1.64 -10.06
CA MET A 9 16.27 -1.02 -8.75
C MET A 9 17.59 -1.47 -8.11
N GLN A 10 18.35 -2.37 -8.76
CA GLN A 10 19.61 -2.92 -8.27
C GLN A 10 19.52 -3.61 -6.91
N ILE A 11 18.40 -4.31 -6.66
CA ILE A 11 18.17 -5.12 -5.46
C ILE A 11 18.03 -6.60 -5.84
N GLU A 12 18.39 -7.49 -4.92
CA GLU A 12 18.37 -8.94 -5.18
C GLU A 12 16.95 -9.46 -5.47
N LYS A 13 15.95 -9.02 -4.70
CA LYS A 13 14.58 -9.49 -4.81
C LYS A 13 13.58 -8.47 -4.28
N LEU A 14 12.46 -8.30 -4.99
CA LEU A 14 11.30 -7.59 -4.48
C LEU A 14 10.43 -8.52 -3.63
N ARG A 15 10.09 -8.06 -2.42
CA ARG A 15 9.08 -8.71 -1.58
C ARG A 15 7.70 -8.25 -2.02
N VAL A 16 6.85 -9.21 -2.40
CA VAL A 16 5.46 -8.94 -2.81
C VAL A 16 4.53 -9.26 -1.64
N ILE A 17 3.67 -8.31 -1.28
CA ILE A 17 2.65 -8.45 -0.24
C ILE A 17 1.29 -8.32 -0.94
N ALA A 18 0.48 -9.38 -0.91
CA ALA A 18 -0.83 -9.39 -1.56
C ALA A 18 -1.92 -8.79 -0.66
N THR A 19 -2.89 -8.09 -1.26
CA THR A 19 -4.01 -7.40 -0.58
C THR A 19 -5.14 -8.34 -0.10
N GLY A 20 -4.80 -9.58 0.22
CA GLY A 20 -5.74 -10.67 0.54
C GLY A 20 -5.18 -12.03 0.13
N LEU A 21 -5.66 -13.12 0.76
CA LEU A 21 -5.25 -14.50 0.45
C LEU A 21 -6.38 -15.24 -0.24
N ASP A 22 -7.63 -14.98 0.16
CA ASP A 22 -8.79 -15.43 -0.59
C ASP A 22 -9.14 -14.41 -1.70
N PRO A 23 -9.60 -14.87 -2.87
CA PRO A 23 -9.92 -14.00 -3.99
C PRO A 23 -10.96 -12.93 -3.68
N VAL A 24 -11.92 -13.22 -2.79
CA VAL A 24 -13.05 -12.32 -2.49
C VAL A 24 -12.58 -11.13 -1.66
N THR A 25 -11.81 -11.37 -0.60
CA THR A 25 -11.20 -10.30 0.21
C THR A 25 -10.17 -9.52 -0.60
N ALA A 26 -9.37 -10.21 -1.42
CA ALA A 26 -8.39 -9.55 -2.28
C ALA A 26 -9.03 -8.58 -3.28
N GLU A 27 -10.12 -8.98 -3.94
CA GLU A 27 -10.89 -8.12 -4.83
C GLU A 27 -11.58 -6.98 -4.08
N ARG A 28 -12.15 -7.24 -2.90
CA ARG A 28 -12.81 -6.20 -2.08
C ARG A 28 -11.82 -5.15 -1.61
N GLU A 29 -10.71 -5.54 -0.98
CA GLU A 29 -9.73 -4.57 -0.50
C GLU A 29 -8.99 -3.89 -1.65
N GLN A 30 -8.79 -4.55 -2.80
CA GLN A 30 -8.34 -3.88 -4.01
C GLN A 30 -9.33 -2.81 -4.47
N TRP A 31 -10.64 -3.10 -4.40
CA TRP A 31 -11.70 -2.15 -4.74
C TRP A 31 -11.78 -0.98 -3.75
N ASP A 32 -11.44 -1.22 -2.48
CA ASP A 32 -11.32 -0.23 -1.40
C ASP A 32 -9.89 0.40 -1.32
N ASP A 33 -9.14 0.39 -2.41
CA ASP A 33 -7.83 1.05 -2.55
C ASP A 33 -6.71 0.53 -1.60
N GLY A 34 -6.77 -0.73 -1.19
CA GLY A 34 -5.75 -1.38 -0.34
C GLY A 34 -4.35 -1.45 -0.95
N ASN A 35 -4.25 -1.37 -2.28
CA ASN A 35 -2.97 -1.29 -3.01
C ASN A 35 -2.45 0.16 -3.21
N ASN A 36 -3.18 1.18 -2.74
CA ASN A 36 -2.89 2.60 -2.95
C ASN A 36 -2.41 3.31 -1.67
N THR A 37 -1.57 2.63 -0.88
CA THR A 37 -0.98 3.21 0.32
C THR A 37 0.04 4.30 -0.04
N LEU A 38 0.15 5.33 0.81
CA LEU A 38 1.13 6.41 0.65
C LEU A 38 2.36 6.14 1.52
N ALA A 39 3.52 5.89 0.92
CA ALA A 39 4.78 5.75 1.65
C ALA A 39 5.32 7.12 2.10
N LEU A 40 5.42 7.34 3.41
CA LEU A 40 6.01 8.55 4.00
C LEU A 40 7.52 8.42 4.14
N ALA A 41 7.99 7.24 4.53
CA ALA A 41 9.39 6.87 4.69
C ALA A 41 9.57 5.38 4.36
N PRO A 42 10.81 4.87 4.19
CA PRO A 42 11.05 3.44 4.12
C PRO A 42 10.40 2.71 5.30
N GLY A 43 9.45 1.83 5.02
CA GLY A 43 8.75 1.06 6.05
C GLY A 43 7.63 1.79 6.79
N VAL A 44 7.24 3.01 6.41
CA VAL A 44 6.12 3.75 7.02
C VAL A 44 5.12 4.19 5.96
N VAL A 45 3.86 3.78 6.09
CA VAL A 45 2.81 4.05 5.11
C VAL A 45 1.52 4.57 5.74
N VAL A 46 0.78 5.39 4.99
CA VAL A 46 -0.61 5.74 5.30
C VAL A 46 -1.55 4.86 4.48
N ALA A 47 -2.55 4.27 5.12
CA ALA A 47 -3.54 3.39 4.50
C ALA A 47 -4.95 3.69 5.03
N TYR A 48 -5.98 3.19 4.35
CA TYR A 48 -7.34 3.25 4.88
C TYR A 48 -7.57 2.19 5.95
N GLU A 49 -8.25 2.56 7.03
CA GLU A 49 -8.52 1.66 8.17
C GLU A 49 -9.29 0.39 7.79
N ARG A 50 -10.23 0.50 6.83
CA ARG A 50 -11.10 -0.60 6.38
C ARG A 50 -10.39 -1.77 5.70
N ASN A 51 -9.16 -1.56 5.21
CA ASN A 51 -8.37 -2.59 4.53
C ASN A 51 -7.62 -3.45 5.56
N THR A 52 -8.37 -4.05 6.46
CA THR A 52 -7.87 -4.70 7.68
C THR A 52 -6.87 -5.83 7.40
N GLU A 53 -7.11 -6.65 6.36
CA GLU A 53 -6.25 -7.78 6.03
C GLU A 53 -4.94 -7.31 5.39
N THR A 54 -5.03 -6.38 4.44
CA THR A 54 -3.85 -5.74 3.84
C THR A 54 -3.01 -5.03 4.90
N ASN A 55 -3.63 -4.27 5.81
CA ASN A 55 -2.93 -3.55 6.87
C ASN A 55 -2.19 -4.52 7.82
N ALA A 56 -2.84 -5.62 8.22
CA ALA A 56 -2.22 -6.64 9.05
C ALA A 56 -0.98 -7.26 8.38
N ARG A 57 -1.05 -7.54 7.07
CA ARG A 57 0.09 -8.10 6.33
C ARG A 57 1.24 -7.15 6.13
N LEU A 58 0.93 -5.86 5.91
CA LEU A 58 1.96 -4.83 5.87
C LEU A 58 2.68 -4.78 7.22
N ALA A 59 1.93 -4.80 8.34
CA ALA A 59 2.48 -4.86 9.68
C ALA A 59 3.33 -6.13 9.92
N ASP A 60 2.85 -7.32 9.54
CA ASP A 60 3.61 -8.58 9.65
C ASP A 60 4.90 -8.58 8.81
N ALA A 61 4.89 -7.81 7.72
CA ALA A 61 6.07 -7.58 6.89
C ALA A 61 7.03 -6.51 7.47
N GLY A 62 6.75 -5.96 8.65
CA GLY A 62 7.56 -4.95 9.31
C GLY A 62 7.36 -3.53 8.77
N ILE A 63 6.20 -3.25 8.18
CA ILE A 63 5.82 -1.91 7.72
C ILE A 63 4.89 -1.30 8.76
N GLU A 64 5.24 -0.12 9.27
CA GLU A 64 4.34 0.69 10.11
C GLU A 64 3.20 1.24 9.25
N VAL A 65 1.97 0.93 9.64
CA VAL A 65 0.76 1.39 8.97
C VAL A 65 0.08 2.45 9.83
N LEU A 66 -0.10 3.63 9.27
CA LEU A 66 -0.86 4.75 9.84
C LEU A 66 -2.26 4.76 9.23
N PRO A 67 -3.27 4.16 9.89
CA PRO A 67 -4.61 4.09 9.34
C PRO A 67 -5.32 5.45 9.42
N ILE A 68 -6.05 5.80 8.36
CA ILE A 68 -6.98 6.95 8.35
C ILE A 68 -8.39 6.48 7.97
N GLU A 69 -9.41 7.20 8.46
CA GLU A 69 -10.80 6.91 8.12
C GLU A 69 -11.09 7.23 6.65
N ALA A 70 -11.82 6.33 6.00
CA ALA A 70 -12.09 6.37 4.56
C ALA A 70 -13.59 6.47 4.21
N SER A 71 -14.45 6.71 5.21
CA SER A 71 -15.91 6.71 5.10
C SER A 71 -16.40 7.49 3.88
N GLU A 72 -15.98 8.75 3.77
CA GLU A 72 -16.32 9.63 2.64
C GLU A 72 -15.23 9.64 1.56
N LEU A 73 -13.96 9.67 1.94
CA LEU A 73 -12.84 9.82 1.00
C LEU A 73 -12.71 8.63 0.03
N GLY A 74 -13.00 7.42 0.50
CA GLY A 74 -12.96 6.21 -0.33
C GLY A 74 -14.08 6.14 -1.38
N THR A 75 -15.16 6.92 -1.25
CA THR A 75 -16.26 6.91 -2.24
C THR A 75 -15.80 7.36 -3.63
N GLY A 76 -14.77 8.20 -3.68
CA GLY A 76 -14.12 8.66 -4.91
C GLY A 76 -13.23 7.62 -5.59
N ARG A 77 -13.08 6.41 -5.01
CA ARG A 77 -12.20 5.33 -5.51
C ARG A 77 -10.75 5.78 -5.66
N GLY A 78 -10.24 6.38 -4.59
CA GLY A 78 -8.83 6.74 -4.50
C GLY A 78 -8.33 6.57 -3.08
N GLY A 79 -7.15 5.96 -2.95
CA GLY A 79 -6.44 5.83 -1.70
C GLY A 79 -5.63 7.08 -1.29
N PRO A 80 -4.94 7.01 -0.14
CA PRO A 80 -4.05 8.07 0.32
C PRO A 80 -3.01 8.52 -0.71
N ARG A 81 -2.52 7.61 -1.57
CA ARG A 81 -1.56 7.98 -2.61
C ARG A 81 -2.22 8.83 -3.71
N CYS A 82 -3.45 8.54 -4.12
CA CYS A 82 -4.19 9.33 -5.11
C CYS A 82 -4.43 10.78 -4.66
N MET A 83 -4.65 11.01 -3.35
CA MET A 83 -4.89 12.34 -2.78
C MET A 83 -3.61 13.16 -2.53
N SER A 84 -2.46 12.67 -2.97
CA SER A 84 -1.16 13.28 -2.65
C SER A 84 -0.34 13.60 -3.90
N CYS A 85 0.46 14.67 -3.80
CA CYS A 85 1.44 15.07 -4.80
C CYS A 85 2.73 15.45 -4.07
N PRO A 86 3.68 14.51 -3.88
CA PRO A 86 4.93 14.82 -3.19
C PRO A 86 5.70 15.93 -3.92
N ALA A 87 5.86 17.08 -3.27
CA ALA A 87 6.63 18.20 -3.82
C ALA A 87 8.15 18.00 -3.70
N ALA A 88 8.58 17.27 -2.66
CA ALA A 88 9.96 16.89 -2.43
C ALA A 88 10.00 15.53 -1.72
N ARG A 89 11.04 14.73 -1.99
CA ARG A 89 11.35 13.47 -1.32
C ARG A 89 12.84 13.20 -1.44
N ASP A 90 13.49 12.84 -0.34
CA ASP A 90 14.91 12.51 -0.35
C ASP A 90 15.17 11.21 -1.12
N PRO A 91 16.33 11.06 -1.77
CA PRO A 91 16.74 9.81 -2.40
C PRO A 91 16.99 8.72 -1.35
N LEU A 92 16.96 7.47 -1.82
CA LEU A 92 17.31 6.27 -1.04
C LEU A 92 18.76 5.86 -1.29
#